data_AF-A0A2V6HJM9-F1
#
_entry.id   AF-A0A2V6HJM9-F1
#
_cell.length_a   1.000
_cell.length_b   1.000
_cell.length_c   1.000
_cell.angle_alpha   90.00
_cell.angle_beta   90.00
_cell.angle_gamma   90.00
#
_symmetry.space_group_name_H-M   'P 1'
#
loop_
_entity.id
_entity.type
_entity.pdbx_description
1 polymer ?
#
loop_
_entity_poly.entity_id
_entity_poly.type
_entity_poly.pdbx_seq_one_letter_code
_entity_poly.pdbx_strand_id
1 'polypeptide(L)'
;FEVTTLLIPGENDSDAELHRASEWFAENLGADVPWHFTAFHPDFKMLDKPHTPSATLTRAREIARSKGLHYVYTGNVHDSEGGSTWCPGCGELLIERDWYELGEWNLEDGKCRSCGHPIPGRFEERAGKWGARRLPVKLASGVAGSKSF
;
A
#
# COMPACT_ATOMS: atom_id res chain seq x y z
N PHE A 1 6.97 -10.59 -1.50
CA PHE A 1 6.32 -10.20 -0.22
C PHE A 1 6.24 -8.69 -0.21
N GLU A 2 5.42 -8.13 0.68
CA GLU A 2 5.22 -6.68 0.82
C GLU A 2 5.20 -6.34 2.32
N VAL A 3 5.40 -5.07 2.66
CA VAL A 3 5.38 -4.58 4.03
C VAL A 3 4.35 -3.47 4.17
N THR A 4 3.64 -3.47 5.30
CA THR A 4 2.71 -2.39 5.65
C THR A 4 3.07 -1.82 7.01
N THR A 5 3.12 -0.50 7.09
CA THR A 5 3.35 0.25 8.33
C THR A 5 2.17 1.18 8.56
N LEU A 6 1.47 0.95 9.67
CA LEU A 6 0.47 1.88 10.18
C LEU A 6 1.21 3.08 10.80
N LEU A 7 1.02 4.27 10.25
CA LEU A 7 1.56 5.49 10.86
C LEU A 7 0.58 5.97 11.93
N ILE A 8 1.08 6.29 13.11
CA ILE A 8 0.32 6.74 14.26
C ILE A 8 0.90 8.08 14.72
N PRO A 9 0.09 9.17 14.75
CA PRO A 9 0.58 10.49 15.09
C PRO A 9 1.27 10.56 16.46
N GLY A 10 2.50 11.07 16.46
CA GLY A 10 3.33 11.23 17.65
C GLY A 10 3.95 9.93 18.18
N GLU A 11 3.81 8.81 17.48
CA GLU A 11 4.46 7.53 17.84
C GLU A 11 5.59 7.18 16.88
N ASN A 12 5.29 7.05 15.58
CA ASN A 12 6.24 6.59 14.57
C ASN A 12 6.25 7.43 13.28
N ASP A 13 5.66 8.64 13.32
CA ASP A 13 5.49 9.51 12.15
C ASP A 13 6.48 10.70 12.09
N SER A 14 7.50 10.71 12.96
CA SER A 14 8.54 11.73 12.95
C SER A 14 9.47 11.58 11.74
N ASP A 15 9.93 12.69 11.18
CA ASP A 15 10.85 12.67 10.02
C ASP A 15 12.12 11.89 10.30
N ALA A 16 12.67 12.03 11.50
CA ALA A 16 13.87 11.29 11.92
C ALA A 16 13.64 9.78 11.90
N GLU A 17 12.46 9.32 12.32
CA GLU A 17 12.10 7.91 12.30
C GLU A 17 11.82 7.41 10.88
N LEU A 18 11.08 8.18 10.09
CA LEU A 18 10.79 7.85 8.69
C LEU A 18 12.06 7.75 7.86
N HIS A 19 13.03 8.64 8.07
CA HIS A 19 14.33 8.57 7.40
C HIS A 19 15.10 7.30 7.79
N ARG A 20 15.20 6.99 9.09
CA ARG A 20 15.89 5.77 9.56
C ARG A 20 15.21 4.50 9.04
N ALA A 21 13.89 4.45 9.11
CA ALA A 21 13.11 3.31 8.63
C ALA A 21 13.28 3.13 7.12
N SER A 22 13.27 4.21 6.34
CA SER A 22 13.44 4.16 4.89
C SER A 22 14.85 3.74 4.46
N GLU A 23 15.88 4.22 5.16
CA GLU A 23 17.26 3.79 4.95
C GLU A 23 17.43 2.31 5.26
N TRP A 24 16.96 1.87 6.43
CA TRP A 24 16.97 0.46 6.79
C TRP A 24 16.22 -0.41 5.77
N PHE A 25 15.05 0.04 5.32
CA PHE A 25 14.25 -0.68 4.32
C PHE A 25 15.00 -0.85 3.00
N ALA A 26 15.59 0.24 2.49
CA ALA A 26 16.36 0.21 1.24
C ALA A 26 17.57 -0.73 1.35
N GLU A 27 18.29 -0.70 2.48
CA GLU A 27 19.49 -1.51 2.71
C GLU A 27 19.19 -3.00 2.91
N ASN A 28 18.08 -3.33 3.59
CA ASN A 28 17.84 -4.69 4.06
C ASN A 28 16.79 -5.45 3.24
N LEU A 29 15.84 -4.75 2.63
CA LEU A 29 14.77 -5.35 1.82
C LEU A 29 14.94 -5.04 0.32
N GLY A 30 15.58 -3.92 -0.01
CA GLY A 30 15.83 -3.48 -1.38
C GLY A 30 14.75 -2.55 -1.94
N ALA A 31 15.10 -1.86 -3.04
CA ALA A 31 14.28 -0.82 -3.65
C ALA A 31 12.94 -1.30 -4.24
N ASP A 32 12.84 -2.59 -4.54
CA ASP A 32 11.75 -3.19 -5.30
C ASP A 32 10.69 -3.87 -4.43
N VAL A 33 10.89 -3.96 -3.10
CA VAL A 33 9.89 -4.50 -2.18
C VAL A 33 8.81 -3.44 -1.93
N PRO A 34 7.53 -3.70 -2.21
CA PRO A 34 6.44 -2.78 -1.93
C PRO A 34 6.34 -2.42 -0.45
N TRP A 35 6.23 -1.14 -0.16
CA TRP A 35 5.99 -0.62 1.19
C TRP A 35 4.76 0.27 1.22
N HIS A 36 3.81 -0.07 2.09
CA HIS A 36 2.57 0.66 2.28
C HIS A 36 2.62 1.43 3.60
N PHE A 37 2.44 2.75 3.53
CA PHE A 37 2.10 3.57 4.68
C PHE A 37 0.59 3.72 4.76
N THR A 38 -0.01 3.29 5.87
CA THR A 38 -1.46 3.35 6.05
C THR A 38 -1.83 4.34 7.16
N ALA A 39 -2.90 5.11 6.93
CA ALA A 39 -3.42 6.03 7.94
C ALA A 39 -4.05 5.26 9.11
N PHE A 40 -3.67 5.67 10.33
CA PHE A 40 -4.35 5.30 11.56
C PHE A 40 -5.69 6.03 11.70
N HIS A 41 -6.68 5.28 12.20
CA HIS A 41 -7.96 5.77 12.68
C HIS A 41 -8.09 5.37 14.15
N PRO A 42 -8.45 6.30 15.06
CA PRO A 42 -8.60 6.01 16.48
C PRO A 42 -9.82 5.13 16.75
N ASP A 43 -9.58 3.81 16.75
CA ASP A 43 -10.58 2.80 17.04
C ASP A 43 -10.14 1.87 18.18
N PHE A 44 -11.12 1.15 18.72
CA PHE A 44 -10.96 0.12 19.74
C PHE A 44 -10.34 0.64 21.06
N LYS A 45 -9.02 0.50 21.25
CA LYS A 45 -8.34 0.76 22.53
C LYS A 45 -7.42 1.97 22.51
N MET A 46 -7.11 2.52 21.33
CA MET A 46 -6.23 3.67 21.18
C MET A 46 -7.07 4.81 20.61
N LEU A 47 -7.67 5.59 21.52
CA LEU A 47 -8.64 6.65 21.20
C LEU A 47 -8.10 8.05 21.50
N ASP A 48 -6.91 8.13 22.10
CA ASP A 48 -6.24 9.35 22.56
C ASP A 48 -5.35 10.00 21.49
N LYS A 49 -5.17 9.33 20.34
CA LYS A 49 -4.43 9.83 19.19
C LYS A 49 -5.36 10.32 18.10
N PRO A 50 -5.01 11.39 17.37
CA PRO A 50 -5.79 11.81 16.21
C PRO A 50 -5.64 10.81 15.06
N HIS A 51 -6.53 10.91 14.06
CA HIS A 51 -6.33 10.26 12.78
C HIS A 51 -5.02 10.70 12.15
N THR A 52 -4.38 9.82 11.37
CA THR A 52 -3.22 10.23 10.57
C THR A 52 -3.65 11.18 9.46
N PRO A 53 -3.11 12.41 9.40
CA PRO A 53 -3.37 13.29 8.27
C PRO A 53 -2.82 12.69 6.97
N SER A 54 -3.53 12.87 5.85
CA SER A 54 -3.04 12.43 4.53
C SER A 54 -1.66 13.02 4.21
N ALA A 55 -1.41 14.27 4.59
CA ALA A 55 -0.11 14.94 4.42
C ALA A 55 1.05 14.20 5.13
N THR A 56 0.79 13.49 6.24
CA THR A 56 1.80 12.66 6.91
C THR A 56 2.18 11.46 6.03
N LEU A 57 1.21 10.83 5.37
CA LEU A 57 1.47 9.74 4.43
C LEU A 57 2.22 10.23 3.19
N THR A 58 1.81 11.36 2.61
CA THR A 58 2.51 11.98 1.47
C THR A 58 3.97 12.25 1.82
N ARG A 59 4.23 12.87 2.97
CA ARG A 59 5.58 13.14 3.47
C ARG A 59 6.40 11.84 3.66
N ALA A 60 5.82 10.82 4.29
CA ALA A 60 6.48 9.53 4.47
C ALA A 60 6.84 8.87 3.13
N ARG A 61 5.92 8.93 2.16
CA ARG A 61 6.15 8.45 0.79
C ARG A 61 7.29 9.18 0.10
N GLU A 62 7.33 10.51 0.18
CA GLU A 62 8.42 11.32 -0.37
C GLU A 62 9.78 10.97 0.24
N ILE A 63 9.83 10.86 1.58
CA ILE A 63 11.04 10.47 2.31
C ILE A 63 11.52 9.09 1.83
N ALA A 64 10.64 8.10 1.78
CA ALA A 64 10.96 6.75 1.34
C ALA A 64 11.47 6.71 -0.11
N ARG A 65 10.80 7.41 -1.02
CA ARG A 65 11.24 7.54 -2.43
C ARG A 65 12.59 8.26 -2.55
N SER A 66 12.89 9.23 -1.69
CA SER A 66 14.19 9.90 -1.67
C SER A 66 15.36 8.95 -1.34
N LYS A 67 15.07 7.78 -0.75
CA LYS A 67 16.04 6.71 -0.48
C LYS A 67 16.14 5.67 -1.60
N GLY A 68 15.52 5.94 -2.74
CA GLY A 68 15.56 5.06 -3.91
C GLY A 68 14.51 3.93 -3.89
N LEU A 69 13.54 3.97 -2.97
CA LEU A 69 12.45 3.00 -2.96
C LEU A 69 11.47 3.31 -4.11
N HIS A 70 11.19 2.30 -4.95
CA HIS A 70 10.41 2.47 -6.17
C HIS A 70 8.90 2.39 -5.92
N TYR A 71 8.48 1.48 -5.03
CA TYR A 71 7.07 1.11 -4.84
C TYR A 71 6.60 1.45 -3.43
N VAL A 72 6.36 2.74 -3.20
CA VAL A 72 5.88 3.26 -1.91
C VAL A 72 4.47 3.78 -2.07
N TYR A 73 3.55 3.19 -1.30
CA TYR A 73 2.11 3.41 -1.44
C TYR A 73 1.49 4.06 -0.21
N THR A 74 0.45 4.86 -0.42
CA THR A 74 -0.41 5.39 0.64
C THR A 74 -1.72 4.60 0.70
N GLY A 75 -2.21 4.34 1.92
CA GLY A 75 -3.44 3.57 2.13
C GLY A 75 -4.31 4.15 3.25
N ASN A 76 -5.55 3.68 3.33
CA ASN A 76 -6.61 4.21 4.19
C ASN A 76 -6.94 5.70 3.95
N VAL A 77 -6.63 6.21 2.76
CA VAL A 77 -6.95 7.56 2.30
C VAL A 77 -7.29 7.52 0.81
N HIS A 78 -8.01 8.53 0.34
CA HIS A 78 -8.15 8.81 -1.10
C HIS A 78 -6.92 9.57 -1.58
N ASP A 79 -6.07 8.89 -2.35
CA ASP A 79 -4.82 9.42 -2.88
C ASP A 79 -4.44 8.64 -4.14
N SER A 80 -4.92 9.09 -5.31
CA SER A 80 -4.60 8.41 -6.57
C SER A 80 -3.09 8.47 -6.86
N GLU A 81 -2.41 9.55 -6.49
CA GLU A 81 -0.97 9.66 -6.75
C GLU A 81 -0.17 8.65 -5.91
N GLY A 82 -0.47 8.56 -4.62
CA GLY A 82 0.19 7.67 -3.67
C GLY A 82 -0.30 6.23 -3.73
N GLY A 83 -1.54 5.96 -4.12
CA GLY A 83 -2.11 4.61 -4.24
C GLY A 83 -1.76 3.90 -5.56
N SER A 84 -1.33 4.66 -6.57
CA SER A 84 -1.02 4.14 -7.89
C SER A 84 0.40 3.60 -8.05
N THR A 85 0.58 2.67 -8.99
CA THR A 85 1.90 2.16 -9.36
C THR A 85 2.47 2.99 -10.49
N TRP A 86 3.69 3.49 -10.30
CA TRP A 86 4.44 4.28 -11.27
C TRP A 86 5.66 3.50 -11.75
N CYS A 87 6.06 3.69 -13.01
CA CYS A 87 7.23 3.04 -13.56
C CYS A 87 8.52 3.66 -12.99
N PRO A 88 9.42 2.90 -12.35
CA PRO A 88 10.71 3.44 -11.90
C PRO A 88 11.65 3.77 -13.07
N GLY A 89 11.44 3.17 -14.25
CA GLY A 89 12.25 3.42 -15.44
C GLY A 89 11.95 4.74 -16.15
N CYS A 90 10.67 5.08 -16.34
CA CYS A 90 10.27 6.26 -17.11
C CYS A 90 9.27 7.19 -16.42
N GLY A 91 8.77 6.85 -15.23
CA GLY A 91 7.80 7.66 -14.50
C GLY A 91 6.35 7.55 -14.99
N GLU A 92 6.05 6.68 -15.96
CA GLU A 92 4.69 6.46 -16.47
C GLU A 92 3.74 5.90 -15.38
N LEU A 93 2.49 6.34 -15.38
CA LEU A 93 1.43 5.73 -14.57
C LEU A 93 1.10 4.33 -15.12
N LEU A 94 1.37 3.29 -14.33
CA LEU A 94 1.21 1.90 -14.77
C LEU A 94 -0.12 1.29 -14.35
N ILE A 95 -0.48 1.47 -13.08
CA ILE A 95 -1.75 1.02 -12.55
C ILE A 95 -2.31 2.14 -11.70
N GLU A 96 -3.37 2.77 -12.19
CA GLU A 96 -4.06 3.79 -11.42
C GLU A 96 -4.98 3.14 -10.37
N ARG A 97 -4.89 3.63 -9.14
CA ARG A 97 -5.77 3.22 -8.05
C ARG A 97 -6.21 4.43 -7.26
N ASP A 98 -7.51 4.62 -7.18
CA ASP A 98 -8.12 5.44 -6.13
C ASP A 98 -9.05 4.55 -5.33
N TRP A 99 -8.61 4.19 -4.13
CA TRP A 99 -9.36 3.33 -3.23
C TRP A 99 -9.70 1.96 -3.86
N TYR A 100 -10.98 1.66 -4.08
CA TYR A 100 -11.42 0.40 -4.71
C TYR A 100 -11.59 0.49 -6.23
N GLU A 101 -11.30 1.64 -6.82
CA GLU A 101 -11.43 1.88 -8.25
C GLU A 101 -10.08 1.72 -8.94
N LEU A 102 -10.06 0.88 -9.98
CA LEU A 102 -8.93 0.75 -10.89
C LEU A 102 -9.20 1.61 -12.12
N GLY A 103 -8.22 2.44 -12.49
CA GLY A 103 -8.24 3.26 -13.70
C GLY A 103 -7.33 2.69 -14.77
N GLU A 104 -6.31 3.46 -15.12
CA GLU A 104 -5.29 3.10 -16.12
C GLU A 104 -4.60 1.75 -15.85
N TRP A 105 -4.28 1.03 -16.93
CA TRP A 105 -3.56 -0.25 -16.92
C TRP A 105 -2.54 -0.32 -18.07
N ASN A 106 -1.35 0.22 -17.82
CA ASN A 106 -0.27 0.40 -18.80
C ASN A 106 0.85 -0.64 -18.63
N LEU A 107 0.46 -1.87 -18.30
CA LEU A 107 1.35 -3.03 -18.28
C LEU A 107 1.12 -3.94 -19.49
N GLU A 108 2.20 -4.61 -19.90
CA GLU A 108 2.20 -5.70 -20.88
C GLU A 108 3.23 -6.74 -20.40
N ASP A 109 2.80 -7.99 -20.20
CA ASP A 109 3.64 -9.09 -19.69
C ASP A 109 4.47 -8.75 -18.44
N GLY A 110 3.88 -8.01 -17.51
CA GLY A 110 4.55 -7.55 -16.29
C GLY A 110 5.61 -6.48 -16.50
N LYS A 111 5.60 -5.81 -17.66
CA LYS A 111 6.52 -4.73 -18.01
C LYS A 111 5.75 -3.44 -18.29
N CYS A 112 6.39 -2.30 -18.10
CA CYS A 112 5.87 -1.02 -18.54
C CYS A 112 5.68 -1.02 -20.06
N ARG A 113 4.47 -0.68 -20.53
CA ARG A 113 4.19 -0.57 -21.98
C ARG A 113 5.00 0.52 -22.68
N SER A 114 5.37 1.57 -21.95
CA SER A 114 6.07 2.75 -22.49
C SER A 114 7.57 2.51 -22.68
N CYS A 115 8.27 1.98 -21.67
CA CYS A 115 9.74 1.81 -21.72
C CYS A 115 10.23 0.36 -21.62
N GLY A 116 9.34 -0.62 -21.44
CA GLY A 116 9.69 -2.04 -21.31
C GLY A 116 10.33 -2.41 -19.96
N HIS A 117 10.41 -1.48 -19.00
CA HIS A 117 10.98 -1.78 -17.67
C HIS A 117 10.18 -2.89 -16.97
N PRO A 118 10.83 -3.97 -16.49
CA PRO A 118 10.14 -5.06 -15.80
C PRO A 118 9.69 -4.63 -14.42
N ILE A 119 8.43 -4.91 -14.09
CA ILE A 119 7.84 -4.56 -12.80
C ILE A 119 7.77 -5.81 -11.92
N PRO A 120 8.31 -5.78 -10.69
CA PRO A 120 8.23 -6.90 -9.78
C PRO A 120 6.78 -7.13 -9.36
N GLY A 121 6.30 -8.36 -9.52
CA GLY A 121 4.94 -8.73 -9.12
C GLY A 121 4.34 -9.83 -9.97
N ARG A 122 3.05 -10.07 -9.75
CA ARG A 122 2.18 -10.93 -10.56
C ARG A 122 1.01 -10.07 -11.00
N PHE A 123 0.86 -9.89 -12.30
CA PHE A 123 -0.13 -9.00 -12.88
C PHE A 123 -1.04 -9.80 -13.81
N GLU A 124 -2.33 -9.48 -13.75
CA GLU A 124 -3.30 -9.92 -14.75
C GLU A 124 -3.05 -9.19 -16.08
N GLU A 125 -3.55 -9.72 -17.19
CA GLU A 125 -3.42 -9.04 -18.48
C GLU A 125 -4.17 -7.70 -18.52
N ARG A 126 -5.24 -7.56 -17.73
CA ARG A 126 -6.13 -6.39 -17.73
C ARG A 126 -6.67 -6.10 -16.34
N ALA A 127 -7.10 -4.86 -16.10
CA ALA A 127 -7.81 -4.48 -14.89
C ALA A 127 -9.10 -5.29 -14.70
N GLY A 128 -9.29 -5.81 -13.49
CA GLY A 128 -10.54 -6.47 -13.09
C GLY A 128 -11.70 -5.48 -12.94
N LYS A 129 -12.94 -5.98 -12.97
CA LYS A 129 -14.18 -5.16 -12.86
C LYS A 129 -14.89 -5.29 -11.51
N TRP A 130 -14.19 -5.75 -10.47
CA TRP A 130 -14.80 -6.07 -9.18
C TRP A 130 -15.28 -4.82 -8.41
N GLY A 131 -14.47 -3.75 -8.39
CA GLY A 131 -14.77 -2.49 -7.70
C GLY A 131 -15.02 -2.64 -6.20
N ALA A 132 -15.74 -1.69 -5.60
CA ALA A 132 -16.07 -1.66 -4.16
C ALA A 132 -17.17 -2.67 -3.74
N ARG A 133 -17.22 -3.85 -4.35
CA ARG A 133 -18.24 -4.87 -4.04
C ARG A 133 -17.80 -5.75 -2.88
N ARG A 134 -18.69 -5.96 -1.91
CA ARG A 134 -18.51 -6.92 -0.83
C ARG A 134 -19.15 -8.25 -1.22
N LEU A 135 -18.39 -9.35 -1.18
CA LEU A 135 -18.94 -10.69 -1.32
C LEU A 135 -19.21 -11.24 0.08
N PRO A 136 -20.48 -11.38 0.51
CA PRO A 136 -20.77 -11.98 1.80
C PRO A 136 -20.34 -13.45 1.80
N VAL A 137 -19.52 -13.83 2.78
CA VAL A 137 -19.16 -15.23 3.01
C VAL A 137 -20.23 -15.87 3.90
N LYS A 138 -20.85 -16.96 3.42
CA LYS A 138 -21.69 -17.81 4.26
C LYS A 138 -20.77 -18.71 5.08
N LEU A 139 -20.57 -18.38 6.35
CA LEU A 139 -19.92 -19.30 7.28
C LEU A 139 -20.89 -20.47 7.53
N ALA A 140 -20.48 -21.69 7.20
CA ALA A 140 -21.25 -22.87 7.60
C ALA A 140 -21.27 -22.93 9.13
N SER A 141 -22.46 -22.96 9.71
CA SER A 141 -22.66 -23.14 11.16
C SER A 141 -22.03 -24.46 11.59
N GLY A 142 -20.90 -24.39 12.30
CA GLY A 142 -20.23 -25.55 12.86
C GLY A 142 -21.16 -26.29 13.82
N VAL A 143 -21.18 -27.62 13.70
CA VAL A 143 -21.87 -28.56 14.58
C VAL A 143 -21.45 -28.28 16.03
N ALA A 144 -22.42 -27.92 16.88
CA ALA A 144 -22.26 -27.91 18.32
C ALA A 144 -22.11 -29.36 18.81
N GLY A 145 -20.87 -29.85 18.84
CA GLY A 145 -20.52 -31.06 19.56
C GLY A 145 -20.41 -30.73 21.05
N SER A 146 -21.45 -31.08 21.80
CA SER A 146 -21.37 -31.15 23.27
C SER A 146 -20.30 -32.18 23.66
N LYS A 147 -19.27 -31.74 24.37
CA LYS A 147 -18.49 -32.62 25.23
C LYS A 147 -18.65 -32.12 26.65
N SER A 148 -19.47 -32.83 27.40
CA SER A 148 -19.52 -32.79 28.85
C SER A 148 -18.20 -33.32 29.42
N PHE A 149 -17.65 -32.61 30.39
CA PHE A 149 -16.87 -33.16 31.50
C PHE A 149 -17.42 -32.57 32.79
#